data_AF-A0A4E0QT62-F1
#
_entry.id   AF-A0A4E0QT62-F1
#
_cell.length_a   1.000
_cell.length_b   1.000
_cell.length_c   1.000
_cell.angle_alpha   90.00
_cell.angle_beta   90.00
_cell.angle_gamma   90.00
#
_symmetry.space_group_name_H-M   'P 1'
#
loop_
_entity.id
_entity.type
_entity.pdbx_description
1 polymer ?
#
loop_
_entity_poly.entity_id
_entity_poly.type
_entity_poly.pdbx_seq_one_letter_code
_entity_poly.pdbx_strand_id
1 'polypeptide(L)'
;MWPTKKTMSVVTLKAQLEDGRIIEYNPEMIGEGTMKKVYFSKDREFVLCFYKADTFRLLRLQKIINEFNPTRNDKKNADYWNRLFCWPRNIIIKPKLGVMTQCH
;
A
#
# COMPACT_ATOMS: atom_id res chain seq x y z
N MET A 1 -8.07 24.61 35.22
CA MET A 1 -7.94 23.20 34.77
C MET A 1 -8.37 23.12 33.31
N TRP A 2 -7.43 22.94 32.39
CA TRP A 2 -7.72 22.71 30.98
C TRP A 2 -8.06 21.21 30.79
N PRO A 3 -9.11 20.82 30.05
CA PRO A 3 -9.38 19.41 29.84
C PRO A 3 -8.28 18.84 28.95
N THR A 4 -7.57 17.83 29.46
CA THR A 4 -6.65 17.00 28.68
C THR A 4 -7.43 16.40 27.52
N LYS A 5 -7.01 16.71 26.28
CA LYS A 5 -7.58 16.10 25.08
C LYS A 5 -7.47 14.58 25.23
N LYS A 6 -8.59 13.89 25.40
CA LYS A 6 -8.64 12.41 25.30
C LYS A 6 -8.12 12.06 23.91
N THR A 7 -6.93 11.48 23.84
CA THR A 7 -6.43 10.84 22.63
C THR A 7 -7.38 9.68 22.32
N MET A 8 -8.27 9.86 21.35
CA MET A 8 -9.06 8.76 20.83
C MET A 8 -8.08 7.77 20.20
N SER A 9 -7.95 6.58 20.80
CA SER A 9 -7.17 5.48 20.22
C SER A 9 -7.85 5.06 18.92
N VAL A 10 -7.31 5.50 17.78
CA VAL A 10 -7.78 5.08 16.46
C VAL A 10 -7.51 3.59 16.32
N VAL A 11 -8.57 2.81 16.13
CA VAL A 11 -8.46 1.36 15.87
C VAL A 11 -7.87 1.18 14.47
N THR A 12 -6.72 0.53 14.39
CA THR A 12 -6.03 0.21 13.12
C THR A 12 -6.02 -1.29 12.86
N LEU A 13 -6.05 -1.66 11.59
CA LEU A 13 -5.86 -3.04 11.13
C LEU A 13 -4.40 -3.26 10.71
N LYS A 14 -3.99 -4.52 10.60
CA LYS A 14 -2.62 -4.91 10.21
C LYS A 14 -2.62 -5.64 8.87
N ALA A 15 -1.65 -5.31 8.03
CA ALA A 15 -1.36 -6.01 6.78
C ALA A 15 0.09 -6.47 6.76
N GLN A 16 0.34 -7.66 6.21
CA GLN A 16 1.69 -8.21 6.05
C GLN A 16 2.15 -8.05 4.60
N LEU A 17 3.34 -7.51 4.42
CA LEU A 17 4.00 -7.35 3.13
C LEU A 17 4.83 -8.58 2.75
N GLU A 18 5.19 -8.73 1.47
CA GLU A 18 5.96 -9.90 1.00
C GLU A 18 7.36 -9.98 1.62
N ASP A 19 7.94 -8.85 2.00
CA ASP A 19 9.24 -8.75 2.68
C ASP A 19 9.17 -9.03 4.20
N GLY A 20 7.99 -9.42 4.70
CA GLY A 20 7.75 -9.75 6.10
C GLY A 20 7.38 -8.57 7.00
N ARG A 21 7.44 -7.32 6.51
CA ARG A 21 7.04 -6.16 7.31
C ARG A 21 5.55 -6.15 7.57
N ILE A 22 5.16 -5.60 8.72
CA ILE A 22 3.76 -5.37 9.09
C ILE A 22 3.48 -3.87 9.01
N ILE A 23 2.42 -3.49 8.30
CA ILE A 23 1.94 -2.11 8.21
C ILE A 23 0.56 -1.98 8.85
N GLU A 24 0.33 -0.87 9.54
CA GLU A 24 -0.97 -0.53 10.13
C GLU A 24 -1.75 0.39 9.18
N TYR A 25 -3.06 0.16 9.08
CA TYR A 25 -3.93 0.93 8.19
C TYR A 25 -5.30 1.20 8.82
N ASN A 26 -5.94 2.28 8.36
CA ASN A 26 -7.25 2.71 8.83
C ASN A 26 -8.34 1.79 8.25
N PRO A 27 -9.31 1.32 9.04
CA PRO A 27 -10.37 0.44 8.55
C PRO A 27 -11.38 1.15 7.63
N GLU A 28 -11.40 2.48 7.64
CA GLU A 28 -12.23 3.29 6.76
C GLU A 28 -11.73 3.19 5.31
N MET A 29 -12.60 2.67 4.44
CA MET A 29 -12.32 2.56 3.02
C MET A 29 -12.47 3.92 2.36
N ILE A 30 -11.46 4.35 1.60
CA ILE A 30 -11.44 5.68 0.96
C ILE A 30 -11.81 5.63 -0.53
N GLY A 31 -11.89 4.42 -1.09
CA GLY A 31 -12.24 4.23 -2.48
C GLY A 31 -12.40 2.77 -2.85
N GLU A 32 -13.22 2.53 -3.88
CA GLU A 32 -13.47 1.20 -4.41
C GLU A 32 -13.61 1.30 -5.93
N GLY A 33 -12.87 0.46 -6.65
CA GLY A 33 -13.07 0.24 -8.08
C GLY A 33 -13.61 -1.16 -8.32
N THR A 34 -13.78 -1.57 -9.58
CA THR A 34 -14.24 -2.94 -9.90
C THR A 34 -13.32 -4.00 -9.28
N MET A 35 -12.00 -3.76 -9.31
CA MET A 35 -11.00 -4.76 -8.96
C MET A 35 -10.43 -4.63 -7.55
N LYS A 36 -10.50 -3.45 -6.91
CA LYS A 36 -9.78 -3.17 -5.67
C LYS A 36 -10.58 -2.33 -4.68
N LYS A 37 -10.26 -2.49 -3.39
CA LYS A 37 -10.66 -1.62 -2.28
C LYS A 37 -9.43 -0.92 -1.75
N VAL A 38 -9.58 0.35 -1.39
CA VAL A 38 -8.47 1.27 -1.12
C VAL A 38 -8.59 1.82 0.30
N TYR A 39 -7.47 1.82 1.03
CA TYR A 39 -7.38 2.24 2.43
C TYR A 39 -6.11 3.07 2.64
N PHE A 40 -6.15 4.03 3.56
CA PHE A 40 -4.92 4.70 4.01
C PHE A 40 -4.18 3.88 5.05
N SER A 41 -2.86 3.87 4.95
CA SER A 41 -1.97 3.60 6.09
C SER A 41 -2.28 4.53 7.27
N LYS A 42 -1.86 4.12 8.47
CA LYS A 42 -2.11 4.87 9.71
C LYS A 42 -1.58 6.31 9.66
N ASP A 43 -0.38 6.49 9.12
CA ASP A 43 0.32 7.77 8.91
C ASP A 43 -0.07 8.47 7.60
N ARG A 44 -0.83 7.80 6.73
CA ARG A 44 -1.28 8.27 5.41
C ARG A 44 -0.15 8.49 4.40
N GLU A 45 1.05 7.99 4.67
CA GLU A 45 2.17 8.03 3.70
C GLU A 45 1.96 7.03 2.56
N PHE A 46 1.17 5.99 2.81
CA PHE A 46 0.87 4.94 1.86
C PHE A 46 -0.63 4.69 1.71
N VAL A 47 -0.97 4.14 0.55
CA VAL A 47 -2.29 3.62 0.22
C VAL A 47 -2.19 2.11 0.00
N LEU A 48 -3.06 1.36 0.68
CA LEU A 48 -3.18 -0.08 0.56
C LEU A 48 -4.35 -0.41 -0.37
N CYS A 49 -4.05 -1.06 -1.49
CA CYS A 49 -5.04 -1.50 -2.47
C CYS A 49 -5.22 -3.02 -2.40
N PHE A 50 -6.30 -3.49 -1.79
CA PHE A 50 -6.64 -4.92 -1.73
C PHE A 50 -7.46 -5.37 -2.93
N TYR A 51 -7.11 -6.50 -3.54
CA TYR A 51 -7.88 -7.06 -4.66
C TYR A 51 -9.21 -7.66 -4.18
N LYS A 52 -10.29 -7.55 -4.96
CA LYS A 52 -11.59 -8.17 -4.62
C LYS A 52 -11.63 -9.67 -4.93
N ALA A 53 -11.05 -10.10 -6.04
CA ALA A 53 -10.97 -11.49 -6.44
C ALA A 53 -9.58 -12.05 -6.19
N ASP A 54 -9.52 -13.29 -5.68
CA ASP A 54 -8.27 -14.02 -5.55
C ASP A 54 -7.93 -14.59 -6.92
N THR A 55 -7.05 -13.89 -7.61
CA THR A 55 -6.59 -14.28 -8.93
C THR A 55 -5.12 -14.61 -8.74
N PHE A 56 -4.69 -15.81 -9.13
CA PHE A 56 -3.30 -16.28 -9.07
C PHE A 56 -2.38 -15.31 -9.81
N ARG A 57 -2.02 -14.21 -9.15
CA ARG A 57 -1.33 -13.05 -9.72
C ARG A 57 -0.03 -12.74 -9.00
N LEU A 58 0.31 -13.46 -7.93
CA LEU A 58 1.47 -13.14 -7.11
C LEU A 58 2.77 -13.11 -7.92
N LEU A 59 3.06 -14.17 -8.69
CA LEU A 59 4.25 -14.24 -9.55
C LEU A 59 4.29 -13.11 -10.58
N ARG A 60 3.15 -12.77 -11.18
CA ARG A 60 3.06 -11.68 -12.15
C ARG A 60 3.26 -10.32 -11.48
N LEU A 61 2.68 -10.12 -10.30
CA LEU A 61 2.86 -8.91 -9.50
C LEU A 61 4.33 -8.74 -9.11
N GLN A 62 4.99 -9.81 -8.67
CA GLN A 62 6.41 -9.79 -8.34
C GLN A 62 7.26 -9.35 -9.53
N LYS A 63 7.02 -9.90 -10.72
CA LYS A 63 7.71 -9.44 -11.94
C LYS A 63 7.47 -7.95 -12.22
N ILE A 64 6.21 -7.49 -12.17
CA ILE A 64 5.86 -6.09 -12.48
C ILE A 64 6.44 -5.11 -11.45
N ILE A 65 6.39 -5.46 -10.16
CA ILE A 65 6.75 -4.57 -9.05
C ILE A 65 8.27 -4.60 -8.77
N ASN A 66 8.93 -5.73 -9.02
CA ASN A 66 10.36 -5.88 -8.77
C ASN A 66 11.20 -5.72 -10.04
N GLU A 67 10.98 -6.56 -11.06
CA GLU A 67 11.85 -6.63 -12.25
C GLU A 67 11.59 -5.49 -13.23
N PHE A 68 10.32 -5.25 -13.56
CA PHE A 68 9.90 -4.28 -14.58
C PHE A 68 9.59 -2.88 -14.03
N ASN A 69 9.81 -2.64 -12.73
CA ASN A 69 9.49 -1.37 -12.11
C ASN A 69 10.53 -0.30 -12.47
N PRO A 70 10.14 0.74 -13.24
CA PRO A 70 11.08 1.76 -13.69
C PRO A 70 11.40 2.80 -12.60
N THR A 71 10.67 2.81 -11.48
CA THR A 71 10.82 3.76 -10.37
C THR A 71 11.81 3.30 -9.29
N ARG A 72 12.38 2.09 -9.39
CA ARG A 72 13.34 1.60 -8.40
C ARG A 72 14.68 2.33 -8.53
N ASN A 73 15.28 2.70 -7.39
CA ASN A 73 16.47 3.54 -7.31
C ASN A 73 17.71 3.00 -8.06
N ASP A 74 17.77 1.70 -8.35
CA ASP A 74 18.84 1.06 -9.13
C ASP A 74 18.73 1.31 -10.65
N LYS A 75 17.64 1.93 -11.11
CA LYS A 75 17.41 2.25 -12.52
C LYS A 75 17.91 3.65 -12.86
N LYS A 76 18.64 3.78 -13.97
CA LYS A 76 19.24 5.03 -14.48
C LYS A 76 18.26 6.22 -14.57
N ASN A 77 16.97 5.97 -14.73
CA ASN A 77 15.93 7.00 -14.90
C ASN A 77 14.88 6.99 -13.76
N ALA A 78 15.19 6.39 -12.60
CA ALA A 78 14.24 6.23 -11.51
C ALA A 78 13.63 7.56 -11.05
N ASP A 79 14.45 8.60 -10.90
CA ASP A 79 14.01 9.93 -10.46
C ASP A 79 12.99 10.55 -11.42
N TYR A 80 13.16 10.34 -12.73
CA TYR A 80 12.22 10.82 -13.73
C TYR A 80 10.85 10.13 -13.56
N TRP A 81 10.83 8.80 -13.44
CA TRP A 81 9.59 8.05 -13.32
C TRP A 81 8.88 8.26 -11.98
N ASN A 82 9.61 8.42 -10.88
CA ASN A 82 9.04 8.71 -9.56
C ASN A 82 8.28 10.04 -9.53
N ARG A 83 8.65 11.02 -10.37
CA ARG A 83 7.92 12.30 -10.47
C ARG A 83 6.60 12.19 -11.23
N LEU A 84 6.43 11.15 -12.05
CA LEU A 84 5.29 11.00 -12.95
C LEU A 84 4.27 9.95 -12.49
N PHE A 85 4.71 8.94 -11.72
CA PHE A 85 3.85 7.81 -11.37
C PHE A 85 4.03 7.37 -9.91
N CYS A 86 2.90 7.16 -9.24
CA CYS A 86 2.84 6.56 -7.90
C CYS A 86 2.89 5.02 -7.99
N TRP A 87 4.05 4.46 -8.35
CA TRP A 87 4.19 3.02 -8.56
C TRP A 87 4.11 2.21 -7.24
N PRO A 88 3.56 0.99 -7.25
CA PRO A 88 3.57 0.13 -6.08
C PRO A 88 4.98 -0.17 -5.58
N ARG A 89 5.19 -0.03 -4.28
CA ARG A 89 6.47 -0.32 -3.62
C ARG A 89 6.56 -1.71 -3.04
N ASN A 90 5.43 -2.32 -2.71
CA ASN A 90 5.41 -3.64 -2.09
C ASN A 90 4.10 -4.39 -2.36
N ILE A 91 4.16 -5.71 -2.19
CA ILE A 91 3.00 -6.59 -2.31
C ILE A 91 2.49 -6.93 -0.91
N ILE A 92 1.18 -6.85 -0.73
CA ILE A 92 0.51 -7.26 0.50
C ILE A 92 0.09 -8.72 0.34
N ILE A 93 0.51 -9.58 1.27
CA ILE A 93 0.18 -11.01 1.25
C ILE A 93 -0.90 -11.39 2.27
N LYS A 94 -1.11 -10.57 3.32
CA LYS A 94 -2.20 -10.74 4.30
C LYS A 94 -2.79 -9.39 4.72
N PRO A 95 -4.08 -9.31 5.10
CA PRO A 95 -5.06 -10.41 5.16
C PRO A 95 -5.54 -10.90 3.79
N LYS A 96 -5.28 -10.12 2.74
CA LYS A 96 -5.64 -10.44 1.37
C LYS A 96 -4.58 -9.92 0.42
N LEU A 97 -4.45 -10.54 -0.74
CA LEU A 97 -3.54 -10.07 -1.79
C LEU A 97 -3.85 -8.60 -2.14
N GLY A 98 -2.79 -7.80 -2.22
CA GLY A 98 -2.89 -6.39 -2.53
C GLY A 98 -1.56 -5.79 -2.93
N VAL A 99 -1.56 -4.48 -3.14
CA VAL A 99 -0.35 -3.69 -3.40
C VAL A 99 -0.35 -2.45 -2.51
N MET A 100 0.84 -2.05 -2.08
CA MET A 100 1.08 -0.82 -1.33
C MET A 100 1.75 0.20 -2.24
N THR A 101 1.15 1.39 -2.36
CA THR A 101 1.64 2.50 -3.17
C THR A 101 1.88 3.71 -2.27
N GLN A 102 2.84 4.56 -2.64
CA GLN A 102 3.04 5.84 -1.95
C GLN A 102 1.91 6.82 -2.24
N CYS A 103 1.55 7.60 -1.22
CA CYS A 103 0.74 8.78 -1.39
C CYS A 103 1.66 9.96 -1.77
N HIS A 104 1.28 10.73 -2.79
CA HIS A 104 1.92 11.99 -3.16
C HIS A 104 0.95 13.14 -2.88
#